data_AF-A0A6J4LBZ1-F1
#
_entry.id   AF-A0A6J4LBZ1-F1
#
_cell.length_a   1.000
_cell.length_b   1.000
_cell.length_c   1.000
_cell.angle_alpha   90.00
_cell.angle_beta   90.00
_cell.angle_gamma   90.00
#
_symmetry.space_group_name_H-M   'P 1'
#
loop_
_entity.id
_entity.type
_entity.pdbx_description
1 polymer ?
#
loop_
_entity_poly.entity_id
_entity_poly.type
_entity_poly.pdbx_seq_one_letter_code
_entity_poly.pdbx_strand_id
1 'polypeptide(L)'
;MSEPGRTVPVAPERLAGWVQRFGERHGDVRWDSDGAYPAVQAADGARAEFQLPGPRTGRPAHGLDELVEQAGSFAGFGLVLVRRGGFAVGLVRDAQLAGSRCGTRHVQGQTKAGGWSQQRFARRRSNQADELATAAAQAVRDVLGGALRDPELWLVCGGDRPLTTRCLELAGTGSVAGDLLGRVLPHRLEVPDPRLRVLKEAVGRARSVRVVLNDLA
;
A
#
# COMPACT_ATOMS: atom_id res chain seq x y z
N MET A 1 25.27 6.67 7.77
CA MET A 1 24.16 5.91 7.18
C MET A 1 23.62 5.02 8.29
N SER A 2 22.56 5.43 8.98
CA SER A 2 21.95 4.60 10.03
C SER A 2 21.45 3.30 9.42
N GLU A 3 21.72 2.17 10.08
CA GLU A 3 21.18 0.87 9.68
C GLU A 3 19.64 0.95 9.59
N PRO A 4 18.99 0.17 8.70
CA PRO A 4 17.55 0.21 8.53
C PRO A 4 16.89 -0.40 9.76
N GLY A 5 16.56 0.45 10.72
CA GLY A 5 15.89 0.02 11.93
C GLY A 5 14.48 -0.52 11.68
N ARG A 6 13.90 -1.13 12.72
CA ARG A 6 12.64 -1.90 12.64
C ARG A 6 11.47 -1.00 12.25
N THR A 7 10.65 -1.45 11.30
CA THR A 7 9.39 -0.76 10.95
C THR A 7 8.18 -1.48 11.53
N VAL A 8 7.29 -0.74 12.20
CA VAL A 8 6.03 -1.26 12.75
C VAL A 8 4.84 -0.49 12.17
N PRO A 9 3.84 -1.17 11.56
CA PRO A 9 2.62 -0.51 11.11
C PRO A 9 1.69 -0.24 12.29
N VAL A 10 1.24 1.01 12.45
CA VAL A 10 0.32 1.43 13.51
C VAL A 10 -0.89 2.10 12.87
N ALA A 11 -2.08 1.59 13.16
CA ALA A 11 -3.33 2.20 12.69
C ALA A 11 -3.49 3.61 13.30
N PRO A 12 -4.09 4.58 12.58
CA PRO A 12 -4.27 5.94 13.08
C PRO A 12 -4.91 5.99 14.46
N GLU A 13 -5.92 5.15 14.69
CA GLU A 13 -6.69 5.07 15.93
C GLU A 13 -5.88 4.51 17.11
N ARG A 14 -4.70 3.92 16.85
CA ARG A 14 -3.80 3.33 17.85
C ARG A 14 -2.58 4.19 18.14
N LEU A 15 -2.36 5.28 17.41
CA LEU A 15 -1.15 6.11 17.50
C LEU A 15 -0.98 6.72 18.89
N ALA A 16 -2.03 7.31 19.47
CA ALA A 16 -1.97 7.93 20.79
C ALA A 16 -1.47 6.94 21.87
N GLY A 17 -2.12 5.79 21.96
CA GLY A 17 -1.68 4.75 22.90
C GLY A 17 -0.31 4.16 22.55
N TRP A 18 0.09 4.16 21.27
CA TRP A 18 1.42 3.71 20.86
C TRP A 18 2.52 4.67 21.34
N VAL A 19 2.35 5.99 21.13
CA VAL A 19 3.30 7.03 21.59
C VAL A 19 3.39 7.06 23.12
N GLN A 20 2.26 6.93 23.81
CA GLN A 20 2.24 6.82 25.27
C GLN A 20 3.10 5.64 25.76
N ARG A 21 2.88 4.43 25.23
CA ARG A 21 3.66 3.24 25.61
C ARG A 21 5.14 3.34 25.23
N PHE A 22 5.45 4.09 24.17
CA PHE A 22 6.84 4.37 23.80
C PHE A 22 7.51 5.23 24.87
N GLY A 23 6.85 6.30 25.33
CA GLY A 23 7.35 7.14 26.43
C GLY A 23 7.45 6.41 27.78
N GLU A 24 6.46 5.57 28.12
CA GLU A 24 6.51 4.74 29.33
C GLU A 24 7.72 3.78 29.36
N ARG A 25 8.18 3.35 28.18
CA ARG A 25 9.30 2.41 28.04
C ARG A 25 10.66 3.09 27.99
N HIS A 26 10.75 4.25 27.34
CA HIS A 26 12.02 4.91 26.99
C HIS A 26 12.24 6.25 27.70
N GLY A 27 11.26 6.71 28.48
CA GLY A 27 11.25 8.00 29.16
C GLY A 27 10.60 9.12 28.36
N ASP A 28 10.69 10.34 28.87
CA ASP A 28 10.05 11.52 28.26
C ASP A 28 10.46 11.70 26.80
N VAL A 29 9.46 11.96 25.95
CA VAL A 29 9.64 12.12 24.51
C VAL A 29 9.61 13.58 24.11
N ARG A 30 10.48 13.96 23.17
CA ARG A 30 10.48 15.26 22.50
C ARG A 30 10.12 15.07 21.03
N TRP A 31 9.30 15.98 20.50
CA TRP A 31 8.93 15.98 19.09
C TRP A 31 10.01 16.65 18.24
N ASP A 32 10.29 16.05 17.10
CA ASP A 32 11.18 16.53 16.05
C ASP A 32 10.38 16.55 14.73
N SER A 33 10.14 17.74 14.21
CA SER A 33 9.33 17.97 13.01
C SER A 33 10.13 18.60 11.87
N ASP A 34 11.45 18.76 12.05
CA ASP A 34 12.32 19.42 11.07
C ASP A 34 12.74 18.47 9.95
N GLY A 35 12.57 17.16 10.17
CA GLY A 35 12.83 16.12 9.18
C GLY A 35 11.75 15.98 8.11
N ALA A 36 11.99 15.06 7.16
CA ALA A 36 11.03 14.73 6.10
C ALA A 36 9.74 14.07 6.63
N TYR A 37 9.76 13.60 7.87
CA TYR A 37 8.63 13.02 8.59
C TYR A 37 8.74 13.45 10.06
N PRO A 38 7.61 13.66 10.75
CA PRO A 38 7.63 13.91 12.18
C PRO A 38 8.18 12.70 12.92
N ALA A 39 8.89 12.94 14.01
CA ALA A 39 9.48 11.93 14.85
C ALA A 39 9.37 12.30 16.33
N VAL A 40 9.55 11.30 17.18
CA VAL A 40 9.81 11.49 18.61
C VAL A 40 11.17 10.92 18.98
N GLN A 41 11.86 11.60 19.88
CA GLN A 41 13.09 11.14 20.50
C GLN A 41 12.91 11.09 22.01
N ALA A 42 13.20 9.93 22.60
CA ALA A 42 13.14 9.71 24.05
C ALA A 42 14.49 10.05 24.72
N ALA A 43 14.46 10.17 26.05
CA ALA A 43 15.62 10.53 26.86
C ALA A 43 16.79 9.51 26.79
N ASP A 44 16.49 8.23 26.54
CA ASP A 44 17.48 7.16 26.38
C ASP A 44 18.09 7.08 24.96
N GLY A 45 17.67 7.96 24.05
CA GLY A 45 18.11 8.01 22.66
C GLY A 45 17.25 7.19 21.68
N ALA A 46 16.23 6.47 22.16
CA ALA A 46 15.26 5.81 21.29
C ALA A 46 14.54 6.83 20.39
N ARG A 47 14.41 6.53 19.11
CA ARG A 47 13.76 7.41 18.12
C ARG A 47 12.71 6.64 17.33
N ALA A 48 11.55 7.27 17.15
CA ALA A 48 10.47 6.76 16.31
C ALA A 48 10.05 7.81 15.29
N GLU A 49 10.21 7.52 14.00
CA GLU A 49 9.78 8.36 12.88
C GLU A 49 8.44 7.87 12.31
N PHE A 50 7.51 8.80 12.07
CA PHE A 50 6.16 8.48 11.64
C PHE A 50 5.95 8.80 10.16
N GLN A 51 5.98 7.76 9.33
CA GLN A 51 5.67 7.89 7.90
C GLN A 51 4.16 7.74 7.70
N LEU A 52 3.49 8.88 7.50
CA LEU A 52 2.05 8.94 7.30
C LEU A 52 1.60 8.19 6.04
N PRO A 53 0.40 7.59 6.04
CA PRO A 53 -0.19 7.03 4.84
C PRO A 53 -0.58 8.14 3.85
N GLY A 54 -0.75 7.78 2.59
CA GLY A 54 -1.21 8.73 1.57
C GLY A 54 -0.10 9.55 0.91
N PRO A 55 -0.47 10.55 0.10
CA PRO A 55 0.47 11.47 -0.53
C PRO A 55 1.16 12.35 0.51
N ARG A 56 2.40 12.75 0.23
CA ARG A 56 3.11 13.71 1.08
C ARG A 56 2.48 15.10 0.92
N THR A 57 2.06 15.69 2.03
CA THR A 57 1.49 17.04 2.08
C THR A 57 2.55 18.13 2.29
N GLY A 58 3.77 17.76 2.68
CA GLY A 58 4.84 18.70 3.02
C GLY A 58 4.64 19.43 4.35
N ARG A 59 3.56 19.14 5.09
CA ARG A 59 3.30 19.67 6.43
C ARG A 59 3.65 18.61 7.48
N PRO A 60 4.78 18.73 8.21
CA PRO A 60 5.07 17.82 9.33
C PRO A 60 4.08 18.08 10.47
N ALA A 61 3.78 17.04 11.26
CA ALA A 61 3.02 17.19 12.51
C ALA A 61 3.94 17.66 13.64
N HIS A 62 3.49 18.59 14.47
CA HIS A 62 4.26 19.15 15.59
C HIS A 62 3.88 18.56 16.96
N GLY A 63 2.98 17.57 16.96
CA GLY A 63 2.50 16.92 18.17
C GLY A 63 1.59 15.74 17.86
N LEU A 64 1.13 15.08 18.93
CA LEU A 64 0.34 13.86 18.82
C LEU A 64 -1.00 14.09 18.14
N ASP A 65 -1.72 15.15 18.53
CA ASP A 65 -3.06 15.43 18.00
C ASP A 65 -3.02 15.70 16.49
N GLU A 66 -2.07 16.51 16.03
CA GLU A 66 -1.86 16.76 14.60
C GLU A 66 -1.45 15.48 13.85
N LEU A 67 -0.62 14.63 14.45
CA LEU A 67 -0.22 13.36 13.83
C LEU A 67 -1.42 12.43 13.64
N VAL A 68 -2.27 12.31 14.67
CA VAL A 68 -3.49 11.49 14.63
C VAL A 68 -4.48 12.02 13.60
N GLU A 69 -4.70 13.34 13.58
CA GLU A 69 -5.58 13.99 12.61
C GLU A 69 -5.10 13.78 11.17
N GLN A 70 -3.82 14.03 10.90
CA GLN A 70 -3.23 13.86 9.57
C GLN A 70 -3.24 12.40 9.12
N ALA A 71 -2.92 11.45 10.01
CA ALA A 71 -3.02 10.02 9.69
C ALA A 71 -4.46 9.58 9.41
N GLY A 72 -5.42 10.14 10.17
CA GLY A 72 -6.84 9.86 10.04
C GLY A 72 -7.47 10.38 8.74
N SER A 73 -6.94 11.48 8.19
CA SER A 73 -7.50 12.13 6.99
C SER A 73 -7.35 11.28 5.71
N PHE A 74 -6.38 10.35 5.68
CA PHE A 74 -6.26 9.38 4.59
C PHE A 74 -7.33 8.27 4.71
N ALA A 75 -8.55 8.61 4.29
CA ALA A 75 -9.73 7.76 4.41
C ALA A 75 -10.33 7.31 3.06
N GLY A 76 -9.85 7.86 1.93
CA GLY A 76 -10.33 7.51 0.58
C GLY A 76 -9.18 7.22 -0.38
N PHE A 77 -9.22 6.06 -1.04
CA PHE A 77 -8.19 5.60 -1.98
C PHE A 77 -8.65 4.40 -2.79
N GLY A 78 -7.96 4.10 -3.89
CA GLY A 78 -8.11 2.84 -4.63
C GLY A 78 -7.13 1.78 -4.16
N LEU A 79 -7.57 0.53 -4.04
CA LEU A 79 -6.74 -0.65 -3.80
C LEU A 79 -6.62 -1.47 -5.08
N VAL A 80 -5.39 -1.80 -5.47
CA VAL A 80 -5.10 -2.68 -6.61
C VAL A 80 -4.11 -3.76 -6.18
N LEU A 81 -4.62 -4.95 -5.87
CA LEU A 81 -3.84 -6.08 -5.40
C LEU A 81 -3.82 -7.15 -6.49
N VAL A 82 -2.64 -7.44 -7.04
CA VAL A 82 -2.51 -8.44 -8.12
C VAL A 82 -1.37 -9.38 -7.78
N ARG A 83 -1.64 -10.68 -7.82
CA ARG A 83 -0.63 -11.73 -7.62
C ARG A 83 -0.91 -12.89 -8.54
N ARG A 84 0.10 -13.70 -8.88
CA ARG A 84 -0.10 -14.97 -9.58
C ARG A 84 -1.24 -15.76 -8.91
N GLY A 85 -2.27 -16.09 -9.70
CA GLY A 85 -3.47 -16.77 -9.23
C GLY A 85 -4.72 -15.89 -9.14
N GLY A 86 -4.59 -14.57 -8.97
CA GLY A 86 -5.76 -13.69 -8.88
C GLY A 86 -5.52 -12.21 -8.67
N PHE A 87 -6.60 -11.48 -8.48
CA PHE A 87 -6.61 -10.04 -8.21
C PHE A 87 -7.75 -9.65 -7.28
N ALA A 88 -7.57 -8.54 -6.58
CA ALA A 88 -8.60 -7.85 -5.81
C ALA A 88 -8.45 -6.34 -6.00
N VAL A 89 -9.53 -5.70 -6.41
CA VAL A 89 -9.62 -4.24 -6.60
C VAL A 89 -10.70 -3.72 -5.67
N GLY A 90 -10.46 -2.58 -5.02
CA GLY A 90 -11.41 -1.97 -4.11
C GLY A 90 -11.38 -0.45 -4.11
N LEU A 91 -12.54 0.18 -4.01
CA LEU A 91 -12.67 1.60 -3.71
C LEU A 91 -12.89 1.77 -2.20
N VAL A 92 -12.07 2.59 -1.56
CA VAL A 92 -12.22 2.95 -0.15
C VAL A 92 -12.78 4.37 -0.05
N ARG A 93 -13.77 4.56 0.81
CA ARG A 93 -14.35 5.85 1.21
C ARG A 93 -14.59 5.81 2.72
N ASP A 94 -14.30 6.89 3.42
CA ASP A 94 -14.48 7.00 4.87
C ASP A 94 -13.90 5.81 5.65
N ALA A 95 -12.70 5.38 5.24
CA ALA A 95 -11.99 4.23 5.79
C ALA A 95 -12.71 2.87 5.65
N GLN A 96 -13.70 2.78 4.77
CA GLN A 96 -14.50 1.59 4.51
C GLN A 96 -14.47 1.20 3.03
N LEU A 97 -14.60 -0.11 2.77
CA LEU A 97 -14.63 -0.64 1.41
C LEU A 97 -16.02 -0.37 0.78
N ALA A 98 -16.10 0.65 -0.07
CA ALA A 98 -17.32 1.10 -0.72
C ALA A 98 -17.68 0.30 -1.99
N GLY A 99 -16.68 -0.29 -2.63
CA GLY A 99 -16.87 -1.14 -3.81
C GLY A 99 -15.70 -2.10 -3.98
N SER A 100 -15.94 -3.28 -4.53
CA SER A 100 -14.87 -4.24 -4.78
C SER A 100 -15.17 -5.23 -5.89
N ARG A 101 -14.09 -5.76 -6.48
CA ARG A 101 -14.14 -6.91 -7.37
C ARG A 101 -12.90 -7.75 -7.16
N CYS A 102 -13.10 -9.05 -7.01
CA CYS A 102 -12.02 -10.04 -6.92
C CYS A 102 -12.19 -11.08 -8.03
N GLY A 103 -11.10 -11.71 -8.43
CA GLY A 103 -11.14 -12.78 -9.42
C GLY A 103 -9.87 -13.61 -9.42
N THR A 104 -9.96 -14.81 -9.97
CA THR A 104 -8.83 -15.72 -10.12
C THR A 104 -8.56 -16.00 -11.59
N ARG A 105 -7.29 -16.22 -11.93
CA ARG A 105 -6.84 -16.74 -13.23
C ARG A 105 -5.67 -17.68 -12.97
N HIS A 106 -5.69 -18.85 -13.60
CA HIS A 106 -4.61 -19.81 -13.40
C HIS A 106 -3.34 -19.31 -14.10
N VAL A 107 -2.29 -19.07 -13.31
CA VAL A 107 -0.95 -18.74 -13.82
C VAL A 107 0.01 -19.80 -13.31
N GLN A 108 0.52 -20.63 -14.23
CA GLN A 108 1.43 -21.72 -13.90
C GLN A 108 2.75 -21.17 -13.32
N GLY A 109 3.27 -21.79 -12.26
CA GLY A 109 4.54 -21.43 -11.65
C GLY A 109 5.75 -21.72 -12.55
N GLN A 110 6.91 -21.13 -12.24
CA GLN A 110 8.17 -21.42 -12.93
C GLN A 110 8.71 -22.79 -12.48
N THR A 111 9.05 -23.66 -13.43
CA THR A 111 9.68 -24.97 -13.17
C THR A 111 11.19 -24.88 -13.34
N LYS A 112 11.95 -25.60 -12.49
CA LYS A 112 13.44 -25.57 -12.46
C LYS A 112 14.12 -26.50 -13.49
N ALA A 113 13.38 -27.26 -14.30
CA ALA A 113 13.95 -28.27 -15.20
C ALA A 113 14.19 -27.73 -16.62
N GLY A 114 15.44 -27.78 -17.12
CA GLY A 114 15.89 -27.32 -18.44
C GLY A 114 15.37 -28.13 -19.63
N GLY A 115 15.28 -27.52 -20.81
CA GLY A 115 15.00 -28.22 -22.09
C GLY A 115 14.04 -27.48 -23.04
N TRP A 116 13.85 -28.01 -24.25
CA TRP A 116 12.97 -27.47 -25.31
C TRP A 116 11.49 -27.31 -24.89
N SER A 117 11.06 -28.02 -23.84
CA SER A 117 9.77 -27.85 -23.19
C SER A 117 9.66 -26.51 -22.42
N GLN A 118 10.76 -25.92 -21.94
CA GLN A 118 10.75 -24.65 -21.19
C GLN A 118 10.27 -23.46 -22.01
N GLN A 119 10.63 -23.35 -23.30
CA GLN A 119 10.19 -22.23 -24.15
C GLN A 119 8.66 -22.20 -24.30
N ARG A 120 8.02 -23.36 -24.45
CA ARG A 120 6.55 -23.47 -24.51
C ARG A 120 5.89 -23.10 -23.18
N PHE A 121 6.47 -23.51 -22.04
CA PHE A 121 5.97 -23.14 -20.72
C PHE A 121 6.18 -21.65 -20.40
N ALA A 122 7.29 -21.06 -20.81
CA ALA A 122 7.55 -19.63 -20.65
C ALA A 122 6.52 -18.78 -21.41
N ARG A 123 6.26 -19.13 -22.68
CA ARG A 123 5.25 -18.42 -23.49
C ARG A 123 3.84 -18.56 -22.89
N ARG A 124 3.44 -19.77 -22.48
CA ARG A 124 2.14 -20.01 -21.84
C ARG A 124 1.98 -19.22 -20.53
N ARG A 125 3.05 -19.10 -19.72
CA ARG A 125 3.04 -18.27 -18.51
C ARG A 125 2.90 -16.77 -18.81
N SER A 126 3.56 -16.28 -19.84
CA SER A 126 3.39 -14.89 -20.28
C SER A 126 1.93 -14.63 -20.66
N ASN A 127 1.35 -15.48 -21.51
CA ASN A 127 -0.05 -15.34 -21.92
C ASN A 127 -1.01 -15.37 -20.72
N GLN A 128 -0.79 -16.28 -19.76
CA GLN A 128 -1.61 -16.36 -18.54
C GLN A 128 -1.45 -15.13 -17.63
N ALA A 129 -0.24 -14.58 -17.53
CA ALA A 129 0.02 -13.35 -16.80
C ALA A 129 -0.68 -12.14 -17.47
N ASP A 130 -0.67 -12.09 -18.81
CA ASP A 130 -1.37 -11.05 -19.58
C ASP A 130 -2.89 -11.17 -19.45
N GLU A 131 -3.45 -12.38 -19.49
CA GLU A 131 -4.87 -12.64 -19.23
C GLU A 131 -5.29 -12.19 -17.82
N LEU A 132 -4.46 -12.50 -16.82
CA LEU A 132 -4.68 -12.04 -15.45
C LEU A 132 -4.64 -10.52 -15.35
N ALA A 133 -3.61 -9.87 -15.91
CA ALA A 133 -3.48 -8.42 -15.90
C ALA A 133 -4.64 -7.72 -16.63
N THR A 134 -5.11 -8.30 -17.74
CA THR A 134 -6.27 -7.80 -18.49
C THR A 134 -7.56 -7.90 -17.67
N ALA A 135 -7.79 -9.02 -16.99
CA ALA A 135 -8.94 -9.20 -16.13
C ALA A 135 -8.92 -8.23 -14.93
N ALA A 136 -7.75 -8.05 -14.32
CA ALA A 136 -7.54 -7.09 -13.23
C ALA A 136 -7.75 -5.64 -13.71
N ALA A 137 -7.27 -5.29 -14.91
CA ALA A 137 -7.46 -3.97 -15.51
C ALA A 137 -8.94 -3.66 -15.75
N GLN A 138 -9.73 -4.65 -16.18
CA GLN A 138 -11.18 -4.49 -16.29
C GLN A 138 -11.82 -4.24 -14.92
N ALA A 139 -11.36 -4.94 -13.88
CA ALA A 139 -11.85 -4.70 -12.52
C ALA A 139 -11.48 -3.31 -11.99
N VAL A 140 -10.30 -2.78 -12.34
CA VAL A 140 -9.93 -1.38 -12.08
C VAL A 140 -10.91 -0.42 -12.74
N ARG A 141 -11.20 -0.60 -14.04
CA ARG A 141 -12.18 0.26 -14.73
C ARG A 141 -13.57 0.19 -14.10
N ASP A 142 -14.04 -1.01 -13.79
CA ASP A 142 -15.39 -1.22 -13.27
C ASP A 142 -15.58 -0.67 -11.85
N VAL A 143 -14.58 -0.83 -10.98
CA VAL A 143 -14.67 -0.44 -9.57
C VAL A 143 -14.21 1.00 -9.33
N LEU A 144 -13.14 1.42 -10.02
CA LEU A 144 -12.46 2.70 -9.76
C LEU A 144 -12.70 3.73 -10.86
N GLY A 145 -13.23 3.36 -12.03
CA GLY A 145 -13.24 4.25 -13.20
C GLY A 145 -14.02 5.56 -12.99
N GLY A 146 -15.13 5.53 -12.24
CA GLY A 146 -15.84 6.75 -11.85
C GLY A 146 -15.05 7.60 -10.85
N ALA A 147 -14.43 6.96 -9.87
CA ALA A 147 -13.68 7.64 -8.81
C ALA A 147 -12.34 8.20 -9.31
N LEU A 148 -11.70 7.58 -10.30
CA LEU A 148 -10.42 8.02 -10.88
C LEU A 148 -10.54 9.32 -11.71
N ARG A 149 -11.76 9.80 -11.95
CA ARG A 149 -12.00 11.15 -12.48
C ARG A 149 -11.57 12.25 -11.51
N ASP A 150 -11.58 11.95 -10.21
CA ASP A 150 -11.00 12.81 -9.18
C ASP A 150 -9.46 12.69 -9.24
N PRO A 151 -8.71 13.76 -9.54
CA PRO A 151 -7.25 13.72 -9.59
C PRO A 151 -6.62 13.38 -8.25
N GLU A 152 -7.31 13.64 -7.13
CA GLU A 152 -6.82 13.39 -5.78
C GLU A 152 -7.03 11.93 -5.33
N LEU A 153 -7.62 11.07 -6.17
CA LEU A 153 -7.71 9.64 -5.86
C LEU A 153 -6.37 8.94 -6.11
N TRP A 154 -5.69 8.64 -5.00
CA TRP A 154 -4.45 7.86 -4.97
C TRP A 154 -4.70 6.35 -4.95
N LEU A 155 -3.73 5.59 -5.45
CA LEU A 155 -3.76 4.13 -5.54
C LEU A 155 -2.74 3.49 -4.61
N VAL A 156 -3.21 2.59 -3.75
CA VAL A 156 -2.38 1.68 -2.96
C VAL A 156 -2.33 0.33 -3.65
N CYS A 157 -1.11 -0.10 -3.97
CA CYS A 157 -0.88 -1.31 -4.74
C CYS A 157 -0.25 -2.42 -3.89
N GLY A 158 -0.42 -3.67 -4.29
CA GLY A 158 0.21 -4.80 -3.60
C GLY A 158 0.33 -6.05 -4.45
N GLY A 159 1.14 -7.00 -3.98
CA GLY A 159 1.43 -8.24 -4.69
C GLY A 159 2.55 -8.12 -5.73
N ASP A 160 2.43 -8.83 -6.83
CA ASP A 160 3.47 -8.94 -7.86
C ASP A 160 3.59 -7.62 -8.64
N ARG A 161 4.71 -6.92 -8.48
CA ARG A 161 4.95 -5.60 -9.07
C ARG A 161 4.79 -5.60 -10.60
N PRO A 162 5.38 -6.52 -11.38
CA PRO A 162 5.19 -6.54 -12.83
C PRO A 162 3.72 -6.70 -13.25
N LEU A 163 2.97 -7.58 -12.58
CA LEU A 163 1.55 -7.79 -12.86
C LEU A 163 0.71 -6.56 -12.53
N THR A 164 1.01 -5.90 -11.42
CA THR A 164 0.29 -4.69 -11.02
C THR A 164 0.59 -3.52 -11.98
N THR A 165 1.85 -3.34 -12.37
CA THR A 165 2.25 -2.33 -13.37
C THR A 165 1.50 -2.57 -14.67
N ARG A 166 1.52 -3.80 -15.19
CA ARG A 166 0.81 -4.15 -16.43
C ARG A 166 -0.70 -3.95 -16.32
N CYS A 167 -1.30 -4.30 -15.18
CA CYS A 167 -2.71 -4.06 -14.89
C CYS A 167 -3.06 -2.56 -14.97
N LEU A 168 -2.24 -1.68 -14.39
CA LEU A 168 -2.49 -0.24 -14.37
C LEU A 168 -2.31 0.39 -15.74
N GLU A 169 -1.28 -0.01 -16.49
CA GLU A 169 -1.10 0.41 -17.89
C GLU A 169 -2.32 0.05 -18.75
N LEU A 170 -2.77 -1.21 -18.65
CA LEU A 170 -3.96 -1.67 -19.37
C LEU A 170 -5.24 -0.95 -18.91
N ALA A 171 -5.37 -0.65 -17.61
CA ALA A 171 -6.53 0.07 -17.08
C ALA A 171 -6.59 1.53 -17.54
N GLY A 172 -5.42 2.19 -17.64
CA GLY A 172 -5.26 3.57 -18.12
C GLY A 172 -5.49 3.75 -19.63
N THR A 173 -5.70 2.65 -20.37
CA THR A 173 -6.19 2.68 -21.76
C THR A 173 -7.71 2.54 -21.78
N GLY A 174 -8.44 3.57 -22.21
CA GLY A 174 -9.91 3.56 -22.31
C GLY A 174 -10.62 4.69 -21.54
N SER A 175 -11.73 4.38 -20.87
CA SER A 175 -12.60 5.37 -20.19
C SER A 175 -11.95 6.09 -18.99
N VAL A 176 -10.83 5.56 -18.50
CA VAL A 176 -10.01 6.10 -17.41
C VAL A 176 -8.67 6.59 -17.97
N ALA A 177 -8.69 7.16 -19.17
CA ALA A 177 -7.48 7.59 -19.88
C ALA A 177 -6.57 8.44 -19.00
N GLY A 178 -5.35 7.97 -18.77
CA GLY A 178 -4.36 8.69 -17.96
C GLY A 178 -3.25 7.80 -17.40
N ASP A 179 -2.20 8.45 -16.89
CA ASP A 179 -1.11 7.77 -16.19
C ASP A 179 -1.55 7.37 -14.77
N LEU A 180 -2.04 6.14 -14.64
CA LEU A 180 -2.38 5.56 -13.34
C LEU A 180 -1.14 5.22 -12.50
N LEU A 181 0.04 5.06 -13.11
CA LEU A 181 1.28 4.78 -12.38
C LEU A 181 1.71 6.01 -11.59
N GLY A 182 1.50 7.22 -12.14
CA GLY A 182 1.71 8.50 -11.44
C GLY A 182 0.83 8.69 -10.19
N ARG A 183 -0.25 7.90 -10.05
CA ARG A 183 -1.14 7.91 -8.88
C ARG A 183 -0.83 6.83 -7.84
N VAL A 184 0.19 6.00 -8.08
CA VAL A 184 0.54 4.92 -7.16
C VAL A 184 1.38 5.46 -6.01
N LEU A 185 0.88 5.25 -4.78
CA LEU A 185 1.64 5.57 -3.58
C LEU A 185 2.88 4.67 -3.47
N PRO A 186 3.99 5.19 -2.92
CA PRO A 186 5.27 4.49 -2.92
C PRO A 186 5.24 3.20 -2.09
N HIS A 187 4.42 3.16 -1.03
CA HIS A 187 4.31 1.98 -0.18
C HIS A 187 3.42 0.92 -0.82
N ARG A 188 3.94 -0.30 -0.92
CA ARG A 188 3.23 -1.45 -1.47
C ARG A 188 2.89 -2.46 -0.37
N LEU A 189 1.68 -2.99 -0.44
CA LEU A 189 1.21 -4.00 0.50
C LEU A 189 1.73 -5.39 0.14
N GLU A 190 2.08 -6.15 1.17
CA GLU A 190 2.24 -7.59 1.06
C GLU A 190 0.87 -8.24 0.88
N VAL A 191 0.75 -9.05 -0.16
CA VAL A 191 -0.52 -9.67 -0.54
C VAL A 191 -0.34 -11.18 -0.57
N PRO A 192 -1.04 -11.94 0.29
CA PRO A 192 -1.15 -13.39 0.17
C PRO A 192 -2.00 -13.75 -1.06
N ASP A 193 -3.15 -14.40 -0.91
CA ASP A 193 -4.07 -14.67 -2.02
C ASP A 193 -5.07 -13.50 -2.14
N PRO A 194 -5.09 -12.72 -3.24
CA PRO A 194 -5.89 -11.51 -3.36
C PRO A 194 -7.39 -11.80 -3.46
N ARG A 195 -7.99 -12.11 -2.31
CA ARG A 195 -9.44 -12.33 -2.12
C ARG A 195 -10.06 -11.19 -1.32
N LEU A 196 -11.39 -11.17 -1.25
CA LEU A 196 -12.14 -10.14 -0.52
C LEU A 196 -11.69 -9.98 0.94
N ARG A 197 -11.37 -11.07 1.63
CA ARG A 197 -10.83 -11.01 3.01
C ARG A 197 -9.54 -10.18 3.08
N VAL A 198 -8.59 -10.46 2.20
CA VAL A 198 -7.31 -9.75 2.12
C VAL A 198 -7.50 -8.29 1.71
N LEU A 199 -8.47 -8.02 0.85
CA LEU A 199 -8.85 -6.66 0.46
C LEU A 199 -9.40 -5.86 1.65
N LYS A 200 -10.27 -6.46 2.48
CA LYS A 200 -10.78 -5.83 3.72
C LYS A 200 -9.64 -5.54 4.71
N GLU A 201 -8.74 -6.50 4.92
CA GLU A 201 -7.55 -6.33 5.77
C GLU A 201 -6.59 -5.27 5.20
N ALA A 202 -6.50 -5.14 3.87
CA ALA A 202 -5.67 -4.16 3.19
C ALA A 202 -6.11 -2.72 3.44
N VAL A 203 -7.40 -2.46 3.73
CA VAL A 203 -7.88 -1.12 4.07
C VAL A 203 -7.15 -0.58 5.30
N GLY A 204 -7.11 -1.37 6.39
CA GLY A 204 -6.39 -0.97 7.60
C GLY A 204 -4.88 -0.83 7.36
N ARG A 205 -4.27 -1.79 6.66
CA ARG A 205 -2.82 -1.75 6.37
C ARG A 205 -2.41 -0.57 5.49
N ALA A 206 -3.23 -0.18 4.53
CA ALA A 206 -3.00 0.99 3.68
C ALA A 206 -3.06 2.32 4.45
N ARG A 207 -3.86 2.38 5.52
CA ARG A 207 -4.00 3.54 6.40
C ARG A 207 -3.01 3.55 7.56
N SER A 208 -2.25 2.48 7.77
CA SER A 208 -1.29 2.43 8.87
C SER A 208 -0.14 3.41 8.65
N VAL A 209 0.17 4.17 9.70
CA VAL A 209 1.43 4.90 9.81
C VAL A 209 2.56 3.88 9.95
N ARG A 210 3.60 4.00 9.14
CA ARG A 210 4.80 3.18 9.30
C ARG A 210 5.72 3.88 10.30
N VAL A 211 5.84 3.29 11.49
CA VAL A 211 6.72 3.80 12.54
C VAL A 211 8.09 3.16 12.37
N VAL A 212 9.08 3.96 11.99
CA VAL A 212 10.46 3.52 11.80
C VAL A 212 11.23 3.79 13.07
N LEU A 213 11.73 2.72 13.69
CA LEU A 213 12.42 2.74 14.97
C LEU A 213 13.93 2.63 14.73
N ASN A 214 14.75 3.31 15.54
CA ASN A 214 16.19 3.04 15.59
C ASN A 214 16.51 1.80 16.46
N ASP A 215 17.78 1.43 16.57
CA ASP A 215 18.20 0.21 17.30
C ASP A 215 18.02 0.29 18.82
N LEU A 216 17.80 1.49 19.35
CA LEU A 216 17.52 1.72 20.77
C LEU A 216 16.04 1.52 21.12
N ALA A 217 15.16 1.28 20.13
CA ALA A 217 13.70 1.26 20.24
C ALA A 217 13.03 -0.11 19.97
#